data_AF-A0AAU7C6B6-F1
#
_entry.id   AF-A0AAU7C6B6-F1
#
_cell.length_a   1.000
_cell.length_b   1.000
_cell.length_c   1.000
_cell.angle_alpha   90.00
_cell.angle_beta   90.00
_cell.angle_gamma   90.00
#
_symmetry.space_group_name_H-M   'P 1'
#
loop_
_entity.id
_entity.type
_entity.pdbx_description
1 polymer ?
#
loop_
_entity_poly.entity_id
_entity_poly.type
_entity_poly.pdbx_seq_one_letter_code
_entity_poly.pdbx_strand_id
1 'polypeptide(L)'
;MTSRSDDRDDFGILEGFLDTFAKIYLDEPAPVLMIRCGDDLRNQLEAVSSAVSVSERMHWETEGWTWTDVILDGSIPAETLLQLVDHSYQLLYDELDAAQHLRISMLQRGLGTEEILSELIVFRGLADRRSEIEQLARPAYLLRTERSDGFELSVGRTKIGGEPDLPEGLEWPVYRDGKPLAFLAQINLNELPEGAQRGGLPASGILSFFSVWGWQVEDDADPQIPDGEPAPDWTRILYHEDLGTLRRHPVPDGVNSFPAAVAEFVPIVCLPNNPGEPDVARLGWDEGTWEKFSEVVSDYDSVCSQRLGYPTRNLLLGYADYIQCFVDEVADRNLRLLFQLGSDDHAEMGWGDGGFLYFWADPRDIARRDFTKLHTDFQCG
;
A
#
# COMPACT_ATOMS: atom_id res chain seq x y z
N MET A 1 24.79 -2.41 13.90
CA MET A 1 24.50 -3.13 15.16
C MET A 1 23.18 -3.84 14.95
N THR A 2 23.16 -5.13 15.24
CA THR A 2 22.15 -6.13 14.86
C THR A 2 20.70 -5.72 15.19
N SER A 3 19.83 -5.57 14.18
CA SER A 3 18.40 -5.75 14.37
C SER A 3 18.16 -7.23 14.60
N ARG A 4 18.03 -7.62 15.87
CA ARG A 4 17.22 -8.78 16.20
C ARG A 4 15.82 -8.47 15.65
N SER A 5 15.38 -9.21 14.64
CA SER A 5 13.95 -9.43 14.47
C SER A 5 13.48 -10.01 15.80
N ASP A 6 12.78 -9.21 16.60
CA ASP A 6 12.01 -9.76 17.70
C ASP A 6 11.01 -10.73 17.04
N ASP A 7 11.10 -12.03 17.33
CA ASP A 7 10.07 -13.02 16.97
C ASP A 7 8.84 -12.76 17.86
N ARG A 8 8.15 -11.66 17.55
CA ARG A 8 6.90 -11.22 18.16
C ARG A 8 5.76 -11.64 17.24
N ASP A 9 4.98 -12.62 17.69
CA ASP A 9 3.70 -12.94 17.07
C ASP A 9 2.62 -12.07 17.74
N ASP A 10 2.18 -11.03 17.04
CA ASP A 10 1.06 -10.17 17.44
C ASP A 10 -0.25 -10.74 16.86
N PHE A 11 -1.27 -10.93 17.70
CA PHE A 11 -2.58 -11.44 17.32
C PHE A 11 -3.61 -10.30 17.38
N GLY A 12 -4.09 -9.86 16.22
CA GLY A 12 -5.13 -8.85 16.07
C GLY A 12 -6.35 -9.37 15.31
N ILE A 13 -7.45 -8.62 15.36
CA ILE A 13 -8.58 -8.86 14.46
C ILE A 13 -8.25 -8.16 13.14
N LEU A 14 -8.05 -8.91 12.05
CA LEU A 14 -7.57 -8.35 10.78
C LEU A 14 -6.19 -7.68 10.93
N GLU A 15 -5.12 -8.48 10.77
CA GLU A 15 -3.70 -8.08 10.94
C GLU A 15 -3.42 -6.61 10.57
N GLY A 16 -2.96 -5.83 11.55
CA GLY A 16 -2.54 -4.43 11.37
C GLY A 16 -3.65 -3.39 11.17
N PHE A 17 -4.92 -3.80 11.07
CA PHE A 17 -6.05 -2.89 10.81
C PHE A 17 -6.97 -2.68 12.01
N LEU A 18 -7.16 -3.68 12.86
CA LEU A 18 -7.84 -3.51 14.15
C LEU A 18 -6.90 -3.88 15.28
N ASP A 19 -7.36 -3.55 16.48
CA ASP A 19 -6.61 -3.66 17.71
C ASP A 19 -6.02 -5.06 17.97
N THR A 20 -4.84 -5.09 18.57
CA THR A 20 -4.22 -6.33 19.05
C THR A 20 -4.95 -6.83 20.29
N PHE A 21 -5.28 -8.13 20.34
CA PHE A 21 -5.87 -8.77 21.52
C PHE A 21 -4.88 -9.70 22.24
N ALA A 22 -3.83 -10.20 21.57
CA ALA A 22 -2.78 -10.97 22.22
C ALA A 22 -1.40 -10.76 21.58
N LYS A 23 -0.33 -11.02 22.33
CA LYS A 23 1.07 -11.01 21.90
C LYS A 23 1.81 -12.17 22.52
N ILE A 24 2.71 -12.83 21.78
CA ILE A 24 3.58 -13.87 22.33
C ILE A 24 5.04 -13.39 22.31
N TYR A 25 5.70 -13.56 23.45
CA TYR A 25 7.12 -13.28 23.65
C TYR A 25 7.87 -14.62 23.79
N LEU A 26 8.39 -15.13 22.67
CA LEU A 26 9.10 -16.42 22.63
C LEU A 26 10.56 -16.34 23.08
N ASP A 27 11.19 -15.17 22.94
CA ASP A 27 12.61 -14.95 23.23
C ASP A 27 12.94 -14.83 24.73
N GLU A 28 11.94 -14.91 25.60
CA GLU A 28 12.11 -14.83 27.04
C GLU A 28 12.52 -16.19 27.65
N PRO A 29 13.28 -16.20 28.77
CA PRO A 29 13.68 -17.44 29.45
C PRO A 29 12.50 -18.35 29.82
N ALA A 30 11.32 -17.75 30.03
CA ALA A 30 10.05 -18.43 30.08
C ALA A 30 9.11 -17.70 29.09
N PRO A 31 8.68 -18.34 28.00
CA PRO A 31 7.82 -17.69 27.01
C PRO A 31 6.51 -17.21 27.64
N VAL A 32 6.05 -16.02 27.22
CA VAL A 32 4.85 -15.38 27.79
C VAL A 32 3.84 -15.07 26.70
N LEU A 33 2.58 -15.45 26.93
CA LEU A 33 1.42 -14.95 26.20
C LEU A 33 0.83 -13.76 26.97
N MET A 34 0.95 -12.56 26.43
CA MET A 34 0.26 -11.37 26.94
C MET A 34 -1.05 -11.19 26.20
N ILE A 35 -2.19 -11.18 26.90
CA ILE A 35 -3.51 -11.28 26.28
C ILE A 35 -4.56 -10.45 27.02
N ARG A 36 -5.50 -9.85 26.30
CA ARG A 36 -6.65 -9.17 26.92
C ARG A 36 -7.52 -10.20 27.61
N CYS A 37 -7.72 -10.08 28.91
CA CYS A 37 -8.50 -11.03 29.70
C CYS A 37 -9.50 -10.29 30.59
N GLY A 38 -10.76 -10.72 30.58
CA GLY A 38 -11.79 -10.19 31.47
C GLY A 38 -11.41 -10.42 32.93
N ASP A 39 -11.70 -9.43 33.79
CA ASP A 39 -11.24 -9.45 35.18
C ASP A 39 -11.67 -10.71 35.94
N ASP A 40 -12.90 -11.17 35.73
CA ASP A 40 -13.44 -12.37 36.37
C ASP A 40 -12.70 -13.65 35.96
N LEU A 41 -12.38 -13.79 34.66
CA LEU A 41 -11.65 -14.95 34.14
C LEU A 41 -10.20 -14.93 34.62
N ARG A 42 -9.53 -13.76 34.60
CA ARG A 42 -8.18 -13.59 35.14
C ARG A 42 -8.14 -14.00 36.62
N ASN A 43 -9.04 -13.47 37.44
CA ASN A 43 -9.09 -13.77 38.87
C ASN A 43 -9.28 -15.28 39.14
N GLN A 44 -10.05 -15.98 38.31
CA GLN A 44 -10.21 -17.44 38.40
C GLN A 44 -8.92 -18.18 38.06
N LEU A 45 -8.20 -17.73 37.02
CA LEU A 45 -6.94 -18.34 36.57
C LEU A 45 -5.79 -18.08 37.54
N GLU A 46 -5.66 -16.85 38.06
CA GLU A 46 -4.66 -16.48 39.08
C GLU A 46 -4.85 -17.27 40.38
N ALA A 47 -6.10 -17.63 40.72
CA ALA A 47 -6.39 -18.44 41.91
C ALA A 47 -5.89 -19.90 41.79
N VAL A 48 -5.70 -20.40 40.56
CA VAL A 48 -5.30 -21.79 40.31
C VAL A 48 -3.87 -21.95 39.80
N SER A 49 -3.24 -20.90 39.28
CA SER A 49 -1.86 -20.92 38.82
C SER A 49 -1.16 -19.59 39.04
N SER A 50 0.07 -19.64 39.55
CA SER A 50 0.96 -18.48 39.66
C SER A 50 1.60 -18.08 38.32
N ALA A 51 1.32 -18.82 37.24
CA ALA A 51 1.77 -18.49 35.89
C ALA A 51 0.94 -17.38 35.24
N VAL A 52 -0.14 -16.93 35.89
CA VAL A 52 -1.04 -15.87 35.42
C VAL A 52 -0.87 -14.64 36.30
N SER A 53 -0.73 -13.47 35.68
CA SER A 53 -0.64 -12.19 36.38
C SER A 53 -1.06 -11.04 35.48
N VAL A 54 -1.50 -9.93 36.07
CA VAL A 54 -1.61 -8.66 35.32
C VAL A 54 -0.25 -8.28 34.70
N SER A 55 -0.28 -7.88 33.43
CA SER A 55 0.94 -7.54 32.69
C SER A 55 1.50 -6.19 33.15
N GLU A 56 2.79 -6.15 33.49
CA GLU A 56 3.49 -4.89 33.77
C GLU A 56 3.81 -4.10 32.48
N ARG A 57 3.80 -4.80 31.33
CA ARG A 57 4.16 -4.24 30.01
C ARG A 57 3.11 -3.25 29.49
N MET A 58 1.83 -3.45 29.84
CA MET A 58 0.72 -2.59 29.47
C MET A 58 -0.24 -2.43 30.65
N HIS A 59 -0.07 -1.34 31.39
CA HIS A 59 -0.77 -1.10 32.67
C HIS A 59 -1.71 0.12 32.65
N TRP A 60 -2.18 0.55 31.46
CA TRP A 60 -3.19 1.60 31.42
C TRP A 60 -4.55 1.08 31.94
N GLU A 61 -5.31 1.96 32.58
CA GLU A 61 -6.63 1.62 33.12
C GLU A 61 -7.56 1.18 31.99
N THR A 62 -8.17 0.01 32.19
CA THR A 62 -9.14 -0.63 31.30
C THR A 62 -10.34 -1.04 32.17
N GLU A 63 -11.56 -0.92 31.64
CA GLU A 63 -12.77 -1.22 32.40
C GLU A 63 -13.30 -2.60 32.01
N GLY A 64 -13.27 -3.56 32.95
CA GLY A 64 -13.84 -4.90 32.76
C GLY A 64 -12.88 -5.95 32.18
N TRP A 65 -11.69 -5.56 31.74
CA TRP A 65 -10.61 -6.45 31.32
C TRP A 65 -9.25 -5.83 31.62
N THR A 66 -8.18 -6.62 31.57
CA THR A 66 -6.78 -6.16 31.67
C THR A 66 -5.87 -6.96 30.76
N TRP A 67 -4.72 -6.38 30.40
CA TRP A 67 -3.63 -7.16 29.82
C TRP A 67 -3.08 -8.13 30.87
N THR A 68 -3.10 -9.41 30.53
CA THR A 68 -2.72 -10.51 31.42
C THR A 68 -1.57 -11.28 30.79
N ASP A 69 -0.49 -11.45 31.54
CA ASP A 69 0.62 -12.33 31.17
C ASP A 69 0.29 -13.76 31.62
N VAL A 70 0.50 -14.71 30.71
CA VAL A 70 0.40 -16.15 30.96
C VAL A 70 1.73 -16.81 30.58
N ILE A 71 2.45 -17.33 31.57
CA ILE A 71 3.71 -18.04 31.36
C ILE A 71 3.41 -19.41 30.72
N LEU A 72 4.03 -19.69 29.59
CA LEU A 72 3.84 -20.92 28.81
C LEU A 72 4.76 -22.05 29.30
N ASP A 73 4.72 -22.35 30.60
CA ASP A 73 5.53 -23.40 31.24
C ASP A 73 4.84 -24.78 31.31
N GLY A 74 3.61 -24.87 30.76
CA GLY A 74 2.77 -26.08 30.78
C GLY A 74 1.90 -26.22 32.04
N SER A 75 1.92 -25.25 32.97
CA SER A 75 1.04 -25.23 34.15
C SER A 75 -0.42 -24.93 33.79
N ILE A 76 -0.65 -24.18 32.70
CA ILE A 76 -1.97 -23.93 32.13
C ILE A 76 -2.24 -24.94 31.01
N PRO A 77 -3.33 -25.72 31.06
CA PRO A 77 -3.69 -26.64 29.98
C PRO A 77 -3.91 -25.91 28.66
N ALA A 78 -3.51 -26.55 27.55
CA ALA A 78 -3.68 -25.98 26.20
C ALA A 78 -5.15 -25.64 25.86
N GLU A 79 -6.12 -26.43 26.32
CA GLU A 79 -7.55 -26.14 26.15
C GLU A 79 -7.96 -24.83 26.84
N THR A 80 -7.42 -24.56 28.03
CA THR A 80 -7.65 -23.30 28.75
C THR A 80 -7.00 -22.12 28.03
N LEU A 81 -5.80 -22.31 27.46
CA LEU A 81 -5.15 -21.28 26.64
C LEU A 81 -5.97 -20.95 25.39
N LEU A 82 -6.53 -21.95 24.70
CA LEU A 82 -7.41 -21.73 23.55
C LEU A 82 -8.70 -20.99 23.93
N GLN A 83 -9.33 -21.37 25.05
CA GLN A 83 -10.50 -20.65 25.57
C GLN A 83 -10.18 -19.20 25.93
N LEU A 84 -8.97 -18.93 26.43
CA LEU A 84 -8.51 -17.58 26.74
C LEU A 84 -8.31 -16.76 25.46
N VAL A 85 -7.75 -17.37 24.40
CA VAL A 85 -7.66 -16.77 23.05
C VAL A 85 -9.04 -16.42 22.51
N ASP A 86 -9.99 -17.35 22.55
CA ASP A 86 -11.37 -17.11 22.10
C ASP A 86 -12.06 -16.01 22.91
N HIS A 87 -11.89 -16.01 24.24
CA HIS A 87 -12.45 -14.99 25.11
C HIS A 87 -11.87 -13.60 24.82
N SER A 88 -10.56 -13.53 24.63
CA SER A 88 -9.85 -12.28 24.30
C SER A 88 -10.28 -11.71 22.96
N TYR A 89 -10.39 -12.58 21.95
CA TYR A 89 -10.96 -12.23 20.65
C TYR A 89 -12.37 -11.67 20.80
N GLN A 90 -13.24 -12.34 21.57
CA GLN A 90 -14.63 -11.91 21.75
C GLN A 90 -14.74 -10.56 22.47
N LEU A 91 -13.92 -10.31 23.49
CA LEU A 91 -13.89 -9.02 24.19
C LEU A 91 -13.61 -7.87 23.23
N LEU A 92 -12.60 -8.02 22.37
CA LEU A 92 -12.29 -7.02 21.37
C LEU A 92 -13.39 -6.94 20.29
N TYR A 93 -13.87 -8.09 19.82
CA TYR A 93 -14.93 -8.15 18.79
C TYR A 93 -16.20 -7.43 19.24
N ASP A 94 -16.62 -7.57 20.50
CA ASP A 94 -17.82 -6.94 21.05
C ASP A 94 -17.73 -5.40 21.15
N GLU A 95 -16.52 -4.85 21.23
CA GLU A 95 -16.26 -3.41 21.27
C GLU A 95 -16.25 -2.75 19.87
N LEU A 96 -16.17 -3.55 18.80
CA LEU A 96 -16.10 -3.03 17.43
C LEU A 96 -17.41 -2.36 17.00
N ASP A 97 -17.27 -1.35 16.15
CA ASP A 97 -18.41 -0.68 15.54
C ASP A 97 -19.05 -1.52 14.41
N ALA A 98 -20.23 -1.09 13.95
CA ALA A 98 -20.97 -1.79 12.91
C ALA A 98 -20.23 -1.88 11.57
N ALA A 99 -19.37 -0.92 11.24
CA ALA A 99 -18.59 -0.94 10.01
C ALA A 99 -17.45 -1.95 10.09
N GLN A 100 -16.76 -2.00 11.24
CA GLN A 100 -15.74 -2.99 11.54
C GLN A 100 -16.32 -4.42 11.50
N HIS A 101 -17.47 -4.67 12.12
CA HIS A 101 -18.18 -5.95 12.00
C HIS A 101 -18.54 -6.30 10.56
N LEU A 102 -19.03 -5.31 9.79
CA LEU A 102 -19.36 -5.53 8.39
C LEU A 102 -18.14 -5.99 7.59
N ARG A 103 -17.00 -5.30 7.73
CA ARG A 103 -15.74 -5.66 7.04
C ARG A 103 -15.27 -7.06 7.40
N ILE A 104 -15.27 -7.43 8.68
CA ILE A 104 -14.93 -8.78 9.13
C ILE A 104 -15.87 -9.81 8.47
N SER A 105 -17.17 -9.53 8.45
CA SER A 105 -18.15 -10.43 7.85
C SER A 105 -17.92 -10.62 6.35
N MET A 106 -17.54 -9.58 5.61
CA MET A 106 -17.25 -9.64 4.18
C MET A 106 -16.06 -10.57 3.89
N LEU A 107 -15.01 -10.49 4.71
CA LEU A 107 -13.82 -11.34 4.60
C LEU A 107 -14.14 -12.80 4.92
N GLN A 108 -14.86 -13.05 6.01
CA GLN A 108 -15.30 -14.40 6.39
C GLN A 108 -16.20 -15.04 5.32
N ARG A 109 -17.05 -14.24 4.68
CA ARG A 109 -17.94 -14.68 3.59
C ARG A 109 -17.22 -14.82 2.25
N GLY A 110 -15.98 -14.34 2.14
CA GLY A 110 -15.16 -14.42 0.92
C GLY A 110 -15.76 -13.65 -0.26
N LEU A 111 -16.46 -12.54 0.00
CA LEU A 111 -17.18 -11.77 -1.02
C LEU A 111 -16.26 -11.28 -2.14
N GLY A 112 -16.72 -11.28 -3.39
CA GLY A 112 -16.06 -10.67 -4.52
C GLY A 112 -16.02 -9.13 -4.42
N THR A 113 -15.15 -8.50 -5.22
CA THR A 113 -14.95 -7.04 -5.21
C THR A 113 -16.23 -6.24 -5.49
N GLU A 114 -17.05 -6.71 -6.44
CA GLU A 114 -18.35 -6.10 -6.75
C GLU A 114 -19.35 -6.23 -5.59
N GLU A 115 -19.36 -7.38 -4.90
CA GLU A 115 -20.23 -7.62 -3.74
C GLU A 115 -19.83 -6.75 -2.56
N ILE A 116 -18.52 -6.61 -2.30
CA ILE A 116 -17.99 -5.72 -1.25
C ILE A 116 -18.45 -4.28 -1.50
N LEU A 117 -18.18 -3.74 -2.70
CA LEU A 117 -18.59 -2.38 -3.04
C LEU A 117 -20.10 -2.21 -2.93
N SER A 118 -20.87 -3.19 -3.41
CA SER A 118 -22.33 -3.17 -3.36
C SER A 118 -22.88 -3.11 -1.93
N GLU A 119 -22.34 -3.90 -1.01
CA GLU A 119 -22.76 -3.90 0.40
C GLU A 119 -22.35 -2.62 1.13
N LEU A 120 -21.15 -2.09 0.87
CA LEU A 120 -20.70 -0.82 1.47
C LEU A 120 -21.54 0.37 1.00
N ILE A 121 -21.91 0.43 -0.28
CA ILE A 121 -22.83 1.45 -0.82
C ILE A 121 -24.17 1.43 -0.06
N VAL A 122 -24.72 0.24 0.19
CA VAL A 122 -25.99 0.10 0.92
C VAL A 122 -25.82 0.49 2.38
N PHE A 123 -24.75 0.00 3.03
CA PHE A 123 -24.46 0.26 4.44
C PHE A 123 -24.31 1.76 4.74
N ARG A 124 -23.62 2.51 3.87
CA ARG A 124 -23.44 3.97 4.01
C ARG A 124 -24.66 4.78 3.55
N GLY A 125 -25.76 4.12 3.16
CA GLY A 125 -26.99 4.79 2.73
C GLY A 125 -26.86 5.51 1.38
N LEU A 126 -26.00 5.00 0.49
CA LEU A 126 -25.73 5.54 -0.84
C LEU A 126 -26.40 4.73 -1.97
N ALA A 127 -27.40 3.89 -1.64
CA ALA A 127 -28.07 3.03 -2.61
C ALA A 127 -28.66 3.79 -3.82
N ASP A 128 -29.22 4.98 -3.60
CA ASP A 128 -29.76 5.84 -4.66
C ASP A 128 -28.69 6.44 -5.59
N ARG A 129 -27.41 6.35 -5.19
CA ARG A 129 -26.23 6.83 -5.93
C ARG A 129 -25.37 5.69 -6.48
N ARG A 130 -25.83 4.45 -6.38
CA ARG A 130 -25.11 3.24 -6.82
C ARG A 130 -24.52 3.38 -8.23
N SER A 131 -25.34 3.76 -9.21
CA SER A 131 -24.89 3.85 -10.61
C SER A 131 -23.86 4.95 -10.82
N GLU A 132 -23.84 6.00 -10.00
CA GLU A 132 -22.83 7.05 -10.05
C GLU A 132 -21.50 6.52 -9.48
N ILE A 133 -21.56 5.81 -8.35
CA ILE A 133 -20.39 5.18 -7.71
C ILE A 133 -19.77 4.09 -8.61
N GLU A 134 -20.61 3.23 -9.21
CA GLU A 134 -20.15 2.19 -10.14
C GLU A 134 -19.49 2.79 -11.41
N GLN A 135 -19.83 4.02 -11.79
CA GLN A 135 -19.14 4.75 -12.87
C GLN A 135 -17.78 5.32 -12.43
N LEU A 136 -17.60 5.59 -11.14
CA LEU A 136 -16.31 6.00 -10.58
C LEU A 136 -15.35 4.83 -10.48
N ALA A 137 -15.82 3.60 -10.28
CA ALA A 137 -15.00 2.40 -10.21
C ALA A 137 -14.18 2.18 -11.50
N ARG A 138 -12.84 2.22 -11.37
CA ARG A 138 -11.92 2.06 -12.51
C ARG A 138 -11.01 0.86 -12.35
N PRO A 139 -10.73 0.12 -13.42
CA PRO A 139 -9.65 -0.86 -13.40
C PRO A 139 -8.30 -0.18 -13.17
N ALA A 140 -7.51 -0.77 -12.29
CA ALA A 140 -6.12 -0.45 -12.06
C ALA A 140 -5.33 -1.75 -11.87
N TYR A 141 -4.01 -1.65 -11.87
CA TYR A 141 -3.12 -2.79 -11.67
C TYR A 141 -2.21 -2.49 -10.49
N LEU A 142 -2.42 -3.21 -9.39
CA LEU A 142 -1.50 -3.23 -8.27
C LEU A 142 -0.22 -3.95 -8.70
N LEU A 143 0.93 -3.37 -8.37
CA LEU A 143 2.23 -4.00 -8.48
C LEU A 143 2.55 -4.63 -7.12
N ARG A 144 2.29 -5.93 -6.98
CA ARG A 144 2.71 -6.68 -5.79
C ARG A 144 4.20 -6.97 -5.91
N THR A 145 4.99 -6.46 -4.98
CA THR A 145 6.45 -6.56 -5.04
C THR A 145 6.96 -7.71 -4.18
N GLU A 146 8.11 -8.27 -4.57
CA GLU A 146 8.89 -9.21 -3.78
C GLU A 146 10.38 -8.86 -3.94
N ARG A 147 11.15 -8.97 -2.85
CA ARG A 147 12.58 -8.66 -2.85
C ARG A 147 13.32 -9.54 -3.85
N SER A 148 14.21 -8.94 -4.64
CA SER A 148 15.07 -9.65 -5.57
C SER A 148 16.53 -9.22 -5.38
N ASP A 149 17.45 -10.16 -5.47
CA ASP A 149 18.88 -9.86 -5.50
C ASP A 149 19.35 -9.27 -6.85
N GLY A 150 18.44 -9.09 -7.82
CA GLY A 150 18.69 -8.45 -9.11
C GLY A 150 19.52 -9.28 -10.09
N PHE A 151 20.34 -10.21 -9.60
CA PHE A 151 21.23 -11.05 -10.42
C PHE A 151 20.46 -12.11 -11.23
N GLU A 152 19.34 -12.61 -10.71
CA GLU A 152 18.53 -13.63 -11.40
C GLU A 152 17.38 -13.08 -12.25
N LEU A 153 17.12 -11.77 -12.21
CA LEU A 153 16.03 -11.17 -12.99
C LEU A 153 16.34 -11.21 -14.49
N SER A 154 15.40 -11.71 -15.28
CA SER A 154 15.49 -11.61 -16.73
C SER A 154 15.38 -10.15 -17.19
N VAL A 155 16.08 -9.82 -18.27
CA VAL A 155 16.06 -8.48 -18.87
C VAL A 155 14.64 -8.14 -19.33
N GLY A 156 14.18 -6.94 -18.97
CA GLY A 156 12.89 -6.41 -19.39
C GLY A 156 11.71 -6.82 -18.52
N ARG A 157 11.94 -7.40 -17.34
CA ARG A 157 10.88 -7.68 -16.35
C ARG A 157 10.36 -6.39 -15.70
N THR A 158 9.11 -6.41 -15.26
CA THR A 158 8.57 -5.38 -14.37
C THR A 158 9.26 -5.46 -13.01
N LYS A 159 9.77 -4.31 -12.54
CA LYS A 159 10.43 -4.17 -11.25
C LYS A 159 10.38 -2.72 -10.76
N ILE A 160 10.46 -2.54 -9.45
CA ILE A 160 10.81 -1.27 -8.83
C ILE A 160 12.24 -1.35 -8.31
N GLY A 161 12.96 -0.22 -8.34
CA GLY A 161 14.39 -0.18 -8.01
C GLY A 161 15.27 -1.07 -8.88
N GLY A 162 16.52 -1.25 -8.46
CA GLY A 162 17.55 -1.99 -9.17
C GLY A 162 18.15 -1.24 -10.36
N GLU A 163 18.73 -1.99 -11.28
CA GLU A 163 19.33 -1.46 -12.51
C GLU A 163 18.34 -1.52 -13.68
N PRO A 164 18.10 -0.42 -14.43
CA PRO A 164 17.18 -0.44 -15.56
C PRO A 164 17.68 -1.32 -16.71
N ASP A 165 16.75 -1.83 -17.51
CA ASP A 165 17.06 -2.48 -18.77
C ASP A 165 16.81 -1.48 -19.92
N LEU A 166 17.89 -0.99 -20.55
CA LEU A 166 17.84 0.07 -21.56
C LEU A 166 18.52 -0.39 -22.87
N PRO A 167 18.22 0.23 -24.02
CA PRO A 167 18.98 0.00 -25.25
C PRO A 167 20.44 0.42 -25.13
N GLU A 168 21.32 -0.35 -25.76
CA GLU A 168 22.76 -0.04 -25.79
C GLU A 168 23.02 1.35 -26.43
N GLY A 169 23.91 2.12 -25.79
CA GLY A 169 24.28 3.46 -26.25
C GLY A 169 23.29 4.58 -25.91
N LEU A 170 22.20 4.28 -25.20
CA LEU A 170 21.31 5.32 -24.66
C LEU A 170 22.03 6.11 -23.57
N GLU A 171 21.98 7.45 -23.66
CA GLU A 171 22.47 8.33 -22.59
C GLU A 171 21.55 8.25 -21.37
N TRP A 172 22.15 8.23 -20.18
CA TRP A 172 21.39 8.23 -18.93
C TRP A 172 20.60 9.54 -18.79
N PRO A 173 19.32 9.53 -18.39
CA PRO A 173 18.57 10.75 -18.15
C PRO A 173 19.20 11.62 -17.07
N VAL A 174 19.49 12.88 -17.39
CA VAL A 174 20.09 13.86 -16.46
C VAL A 174 19.15 15.03 -16.20
N TYR A 175 19.27 15.62 -15.01
CA TYR A 175 18.73 16.94 -14.71
C TYR A 175 19.53 18.04 -15.44
N ARG A 176 18.99 19.27 -15.55
CA ARG A 176 19.59 20.37 -16.32
C ARG A 176 21.01 20.77 -15.92
N ASP A 177 21.44 20.44 -14.70
CA ASP A 177 22.80 20.71 -14.21
C ASP A 177 23.78 19.56 -14.50
N GLY A 178 23.32 18.48 -15.14
CA GLY A 178 24.09 17.30 -15.47
C GLY A 178 24.05 16.18 -14.42
N LYS A 179 23.39 16.38 -13.26
CA LYS A 179 23.24 15.31 -12.26
C LYS A 179 22.32 14.21 -12.81
N PRO A 180 22.72 12.92 -12.74
CA PRO A 180 21.86 11.80 -13.15
C PRO A 180 20.55 11.75 -12.38
N LEU A 181 19.44 11.48 -13.07
CA LEU A 181 18.14 11.19 -12.44
C LEU A 181 18.17 9.79 -11.81
N ALA A 182 17.52 9.61 -10.66
CA ALA A 182 17.44 8.30 -10.02
C ALA A 182 16.47 7.40 -10.79
N PHE A 183 16.84 6.15 -11.02
CA PHE A 183 15.92 5.16 -11.59
C PHE A 183 14.98 4.65 -10.50
N LEU A 184 13.68 4.65 -10.80
CA LEU A 184 12.62 4.32 -9.84
C LEU A 184 11.95 2.99 -10.16
N ALA A 185 11.57 2.79 -11.42
CA ALA A 185 10.81 1.59 -11.81
C ALA A 185 10.93 1.32 -13.31
N GLN A 186 10.74 0.07 -13.68
CA GLN A 186 10.55 -0.37 -15.04
C GLN A 186 9.27 -1.21 -15.12
N ILE A 187 8.38 -0.85 -16.05
CA ILE A 187 7.10 -1.51 -16.25
C ILE A 187 7.04 -2.12 -17.64
N ASN A 188 6.92 -3.44 -17.71
CA ASN A 188 6.75 -4.16 -18.96
C ASN A 188 5.26 -4.33 -19.27
N LEU A 189 4.77 -3.58 -20.26
CA LEU A 189 3.37 -3.57 -20.67
C LEU A 189 2.91 -4.90 -21.30
N ASN A 190 3.85 -5.77 -21.69
CA ASN A 190 3.54 -7.12 -22.14
C ASN A 190 3.12 -8.06 -20.99
N GLU A 191 3.43 -7.71 -19.74
CA GLU A 191 3.12 -8.52 -18.56
C GLU A 191 1.74 -8.19 -17.97
N LEU A 192 1.08 -7.14 -18.47
CA LEU A 192 -0.31 -6.87 -18.14
C LEU A 192 -1.21 -8.04 -18.57
N PRO A 193 -2.22 -8.42 -17.76
CA PRO A 193 -3.11 -9.54 -18.07
C PRO A 193 -3.83 -9.41 -19.42
N GLU A 194 -4.21 -10.55 -20.00
CA GLU A 194 -5.02 -10.56 -21.22
C GLU A 194 -6.36 -9.83 -20.99
N GLY A 195 -6.76 -9.00 -21.95
CA GLY A 195 -7.97 -8.19 -21.82
C GLY A 195 -7.84 -6.97 -20.89
N ALA A 196 -6.63 -6.68 -20.38
CA ALA A 196 -6.36 -5.51 -19.56
C ALA A 196 -6.89 -4.20 -20.17
N GLN A 197 -7.62 -3.42 -19.38
CA GLN A 197 -8.00 -2.05 -19.73
C GLN A 197 -6.79 -1.13 -19.54
N ARG A 198 -6.22 -0.69 -20.66
CA ARG A 198 -4.91 -0.02 -20.68
C ARG A 198 -4.93 1.49 -20.48
N GLY A 199 -6.09 2.14 -20.41
CA GLY A 199 -6.16 3.59 -20.19
C GLY A 199 -5.39 4.44 -21.21
N GLY A 200 -5.15 3.91 -22.42
CA GLY A 200 -4.32 4.53 -23.46
C GLY A 200 -2.88 4.02 -23.52
N LEU A 201 -2.41 3.24 -22.54
CA LEU A 201 -1.09 2.59 -22.58
C LEU A 201 -0.91 1.77 -23.86
N PRO A 202 0.31 1.74 -24.42
CA PRO A 202 0.65 0.85 -25.52
C PRO A 202 0.34 -0.62 -25.22
N ALA A 203 0.07 -1.40 -26.27
CA ALA A 203 -0.19 -2.84 -26.16
C ALA A 203 1.03 -3.62 -25.65
N SER A 204 2.24 -3.11 -25.91
CA SER A 204 3.52 -3.72 -25.60
C SER A 204 4.60 -2.66 -25.37
N GLY A 205 5.74 -3.11 -24.85
CA GLY A 205 6.92 -2.29 -24.62
C GLY A 205 7.18 -2.06 -23.14
N ILE A 206 8.24 -1.32 -22.86
CA ILE A 206 8.72 -1.03 -21.51
C ILE A 206 8.67 0.46 -21.25
N LEU A 207 8.19 0.84 -20.07
CA LEU A 207 8.29 2.18 -19.51
C LEU A 207 9.36 2.18 -18.41
N SER A 208 10.36 3.03 -18.51
CA SER A 208 11.41 3.19 -17.49
C SER A 208 11.33 4.59 -16.89
N PHE A 209 11.17 4.66 -15.57
CA PHE A 209 10.88 5.88 -14.81
C PHE A 209 12.15 6.38 -14.13
N PHE A 210 12.49 7.65 -14.38
CA PHE A 210 13.63 8.34 -13.79
C PHE A 210 13.20 9.67 -13.20
N SER A 211 13.64 10.03 -12.00
CA SER A 211 13.29 11.31 -11.41
C SER A 211 14.27 11.84 -10.37
N VAL A 212 14.25 13.17 -10.16
CA VAL A 212 14.90 13.84 -9.02
C VAL A 212 14.25 13.46 -7.69
N TRP A 213 12.98 13.02 -7.69
CA TRP A 213 12.29 12.55 -6.48
C TRP A 213 12.97 11.35 -5.82
N GLY A 214 13.75 10.57 -6.57
CA GLY A 214 14.57 9.49 -6.01
C GLY A 214 15.92 9.93 -5.46
N TRP A 215 16.24 11.23 -5.47
CA TRP A 215 17.47 11.72 -4.84
C TRP A 215 17.25 11.77 -3.33
N GLN A 216 18.02 10.99 -2.58
CA GLN A 216 17.93 10.90 -1.12
C GLN A 216 19.32 10.90 -0.51
N VAL A 217 19.43 11.30 0.75
CA VAL A 217 20.65 11.08 1.54
C VAL A 217 20.47 9.82 2.39
N GLU A 218 21.59 9.21 2.77
CA GLU A 218 21.57 8.02 3.63
C GLU A 218 20.81 8.32 4.93
N ASP A 219 19.96 7.38 5.35
CA ASP A 219 19.07 7.47 6.51
C ASP A 219 18.01 8.60 6.46
N ASP A 220 17.72 9.16 5.28
CA ASP A 220 16.66 10.14 5.08
C ASP A 220 15.73 9.73 3.92
N ALA A 221 14.45 9.53 4.23
CA ALA A 221 13.44 9.16 3.25
C ALA A 221 12.92 10.36 2.45
N ASP A 222 13.27 11.59 2.83
CA ASP A 222 12.79 12.78 2.13
C ASP A 222 13.57 13.05 0.83
N PRO A 223 12.86 13.24 -0.31
CA PRO A 223 13.49 13.64 -1.56
C PRO A 223 14.28 14.95 -1.47
N GLN A 224 15.55 14.91 -1.85
CA GLN A 224 16.47 16.04 -1.92
C GLN A 224 16.36 16.73 -3.27
N ILE A 225 15.21 17.38 -3.50
CA ILE A 225 14.86 18.02 -4.78
C ILE A 225 15.62 19.34 -5.03
N PRO A 226 15.77 19.76 -6.30
CA PRO A 226 16.25 21.10 -6.62
C PRO A 226 15.33 22.21 -6.06
N ASP A 227 15.88 23.40 -5.83
CA ASP A 227 15.08 24.58 -5.49
C ASP A 227 14.05 24.91 -6.60
N GLY A 228 12.82 25.19 -6.19
CA GLY A 228 11.73 25.64 -7.06
C GLY A 228 10.59 24.62 -7.17
N GLU A 229 9.67 24.92 -8.08
CA GLU A 229 8.50 24.06 -8.35
C GLU A 229 8.85 22.92 -9.31
N PRO A 230 8.12 21.78 -9.25
CA PRO A 230 8.30 20.68 -10.18
C PRO A 230 8.31 21.13 -11.64
N ALA A 231 9.37 20.77 -12.36
CA ALA A 231 9.58 21.17 -13.75
C ALA A 231 9.68 19.95 -14.68
N PRO A 232 9.41 20.10 -15.99
CA PRO A 232 9.39 18.96 -16.90
C PRO A 232 10.66 18.12 -16.92
N ASP A 233 11.83 18.67 -16.61
CA ASP A 233 13.12 17.97 -16.54
C ASP A 233 13.42 17.27 -15.22
N TRP A 234 12.53 17.37 -14.23
CA TRP A 234 12.62 16.64 -12.96
C TRP A 234 12.32 15.16 -13.13
N THR A 235 11.57 14.80 -14.19
CA THR A 235 11.15 13.43 -14.46
C THR A 235 11.33 13.10 -15.93
N ARG A 236 11.79 11.89 -16.20
CA ARG A 236 11.88 11.31 -17.54
C ARG A 236 11.29 9.91 -17.52
N ILE A 237 10.30 9.67 -18.37
CA ILE A 237 9.80 8.32 -18.66
C ILE A 237 10.25 7.96 -20.07
N LEU A 238 11.00 6.88 -20.18
CA LEU A 238 11.47 6.35 -21.45
C LEU A 238 10.56 5.20 -21.88
N TYR A 239 10.14 5.20 -23.16
CA TYR A 239 9.37 4.11 -23.75
C TYR A 239 10.21 3.34 -24.78
N HIS A 240 10.29 2.02 -24.63
CA HIS A 240 11.02 1.14 -25.52
C HIS A 240 10.11 0.01 -26.03
N GLU A 241 9.90 -0.05 -27.35
CA GLU A 241 9.03 -1.05 -27.98
C GLU A 241 9.76 -2.40 -28.21
N ASP A 242 11.03 -2.36 -28.60
CA ASP A 242 11.83 -3.56 -28.92
C ASP A 242 12.68 -4.04 -27.73
N LEU A 243 12.14 -5.04 -27.02
CA LEU A 243 12.79 -5.66 -25.86
C LEU A 243 14.10 -6.38 -26.22
N GLY A 244 14.31 -6.80 -27.47
CA GLY A 244 15.53 -7.51 -27.87
C GLY A 244 16.80 -6.63 -27.82
N THR A 245 16.61 -5.31 -27.85
CA THR A 245 17.70 -4.33 -27.76
C THR A 245 18.15 -4.03 -26.35
N LEU A 246 17.37 -4.44 -25.34
CA LEU A 246 17.61 -4.06 -23.96
C LEU A 246 18.75 -4.86 -23.35
N ARG A 247 19.57 -4.17 -22.57
CA ARG A 247 20.62 -4.73 -21.71
C ARG A 247 20.47 -4.11 -20.33
N ARG A 248 20.98 -4.77 -19.30
CA ARG A 248 21.01 -4.18 -17.96
C ARG A 248 22.08 -3.10 -17.90
N HIS A 249 21.72 -1.90 -17.45
CA HIS A 249 22.63 -0.78 -17.31
C HIS A 249 22.91 -0.49 -15.84
N PRO A 250 24.19 -0.51 -15.40
CA PRO A 250 24.51 -0.14 -14.03
C PRO A 250 24.14 1.31 -13.76
N VAL A 251 23.66 1.55 -12.54
CA VAL A 251 23.36 2.91 -12.07
C VAL A 251 24.67 3.71 -12.03
N PRO A 252 24.74 4.91 -12.62
CA PRO A 252 25.95 5.71 -12.62
C PRO A 252 26.31 6.21 -11.21
N ASP A 253 27.59 6.54 -11.00
CA ASP A 253 28.03 7.16 -9.74
C ASP A 253 27.32 8.50 -9.49
N GLY A 254 27.05 8.81 -8.22
CA GLY A 254 26.50 10.10 -7.80
C GLY A 254 24.97 10.22 -7.84
N VAL A 255 24.26 9.10 -7.98
CA VAL A 255 22.80 9.03 -7.82
C VAL A 255 22.39 7.80 -7.02
N ASN A 256 21.25 7.88 -6.34
CA ASN A 256 20.71 6.78 -5.53
C ASN A 256 20.44 5.54 -6.39
N SER A 257 20.78 4.38 -5.82
CA SER A 257 20.48 3.05 -6.34
C SER A 257 19.70 2.30 -5.28
N PHE A 258 18.46 1.96 -5.58
CA PHE A 258 17.60 1.17 -4.70
C PHE A 258 17.75 -0.32 -4.99
N PRO A 259 17.62 -1.20 -3.99
CA PRO A 259 17.44 -2.63 -4.22
C PRO A 259 16.33 -2.95 -5.23
N ALA A 260 16.49 -4.04 -5.98
CA ALA A 260 15.47 -4.47 -6.92
C ALA A 260 14.34 -5.21 -6.20
N ALA A 261 13.10 -4.84 -6.45
CA ALA A 261 11.95 -5.69 -6.14
C ALA A 261 11.22 -6.03 -7.43
N VAL A 262 11.08 -7.32 -7.72
CA VAL A 262 10.29 -7.79 -8.85
C VAL A 262 8.82 -7.53 -8.54
N ALA A 263 8.03 -7.18 -9.55
CA ALA A 263 6.61 -6.93 -9.35
C ALA A 263 5.73 -7.74 -10.29
N GLU A 264 4.59 -8.18 -9.78
CA GLU A 264 3.52 -8.83 -10.53
C GLU A 264 2.27 -7.95 -10.54
N PHE A 265 1.57 -7.95 -11.68
CA PHE A 265 0.31 -7.21 -11.80
C PHE A 265 -0.86 -7.98 -11.22
N VAL A 266 -1.55 -7.35 -10.27
CA VAL A 266 -2.82 -7.82 -9.73
C VAL A 266 -3.91 -6.85 -10.17
N PRO A 267 -4.89 -7.28 -11.00
CA PRO A 267 -6.03 -6.45 -11.37
C PRO A 267 -6.86 -6.08 -10.14
N ILE A 268 -7.13 -4.80 -9.98
CA ILE A 268 -8.01 -4.29 -8.94
C ILE A 268 -9.03 -3.33 -9.54
N VAL A 269 -10.08 -3.05 -8.76
CA VAL A 269 -10.96 -1.91 -9.00
C VAL A 269 -10.58 -0.83 -8.00
N CYS A 270 -10.26 0.35 -8.50
CA CYS A 270 -9.80 1.52 -7.76
C CYS A 270 -10.92 2.58 -7.75
N LEU A 271 -11.09 3.23 -6.59
CA LEU A 271 -12.05 4.30 -6.36
C LEU A 271 -11.29 5.60 -6.03
N PRO A 272 -11.82 6.79 -6.38
CA PRO A 272 -11.18 8.05 -6.06
C PRO A 272 -11.32 8.39 -4.58
N ASN A 273 -10.22 8.75 -3.91
CA ASN A 273 -10.21 9.14 -2.50
C ASN A 273 -10.30 10.67 -2.27
N ASN A 274 -10.43 11.46 -3.35
CA ASN A 274 -10.46 12.93 -3.27
C ASN A 274 -11.61 13.55 -4.11
N PRO A 275 -12.34 14.55 -3.59
CA PRO A 275 -13.49 15.13 -4.30
C PRO A 275 -13.08 16.02 -5.49
N GLY A 276 -11.82 16.46 -5.57
CA GLY A 276 -11.27 17.25 -6.66
C GLY A 276 -11.11 16.46 -7.96
N GLU A 277 -11.12 15.12 -7.89
CA GLU A 277 -11.03 14.26 -9.07
C GLU A 277 -12.12 14.62 -10.10
N PRO A 278 -11.77 14.85 -11.39
CA PRO A 278 -12.72 15.39 -12.37
C PRO A 278 -13.99 14.57 -12.57
N ASP A 279 -13.93 13.27 -12.33
CA ASP A 279 -15.08 12.37 -12.39
C ASP A 279 -16.02 12.54 -11.20
N VAL A 280 -15.48 12.75 -10.00
CA VAL A 280 -16.25 13.02 -8.78
C VAL A 280 -16.86 14.41 -8.84
N ALA A 281 -16.05 15.43 -9.14
CA ALA A 281 -16.50 16.82 -9.21
C ALA A 281 -17.68 17.00 -10.18
N ARG A 282 -17.72 16.23 -11.28
CA ARG A 282 -18.83 16.24 -12.25
C ARG A 282 -20.15 15.72 -11.71
N LEU A 283 -20.15 14.88 -10.68
CA LEU A 283 -21.37 14.36 -10.06
C LEU A 283 -22.08 15.43 -9.21
N GLY A 284 -21.36 16.50 -8.82
CA GLY A 284 -21.93 17.60 -8.06
C GLY A 284 -22.46 17.18 -6.69
N TRP A 285 -21.80 16.21 -6.06
CA TRP A 285 -22.13 15.76 -4.71
C TRP A 285 -21.89 16.87 -3.68
N ASP A 286 -22.75 16.90 -2.66
CA ASP A 286 -22.53 17.73 -1.49
C ASP A 286 -21.52 17.07 -0.54
N GLU A 287 -21.06 17.86 0.44
CA GLU A 287 -20.08 17.42 1.44
C GLU A 287 -20.52 16.15 2.18
N GLY A 288 -21.80 16.06 2.57
CA GLY A 288 -22.32 14.89 3.29
C GLY A 288 -22.41 13.63 2.43
N THR A 289 -22.63 13.75 1.11
CA THR A 289 -22.56 12.61 0.19
C THR A 289 -21.10 12.18 0.00
N TRP A 290 -20.19 13.15 -0.13
CA TRP A 290 -18.75 12.87 -0.24
C TRP A 290 -18.19 12.18 1.00
N GLU A 291 -18.52 12.65 2.20
CA GLU A 291 -18.09 12.06 3.47
C GLU A 291 -18.44 10.56 3.54
N LYS A 292 -19.71 10.22 3.27
CA LYS A 292 -20.17 8.83 3.20
C LYS A 292 -19.45 8.02 2.13
N PHE A 293 -19.19 8.62 0.97
CA PHE A 293 -18.49 7.93 -0.11
C PHE A 293 -17.01 7.70 0.24
N SER A 294 -16.34 8.65 0.88
CA SER A 294 -14.97 8.48 1.36
C SER A 294 -14.85 7.35 2.39
N GLU A 295 -15.87 7.16 3.25
CA GLU A 295 -15.96 5.98 4.12
C GLU A 295 -16.12 4.67 3.32
N VAL A 296 -16.93 4.66 2.24
CA VAL A 296 -17.01 3.50 1.33
C VAL A 296 -15.64 3.18 0.75
N VAL A 297 -14.90 4.19 0.27
CA VAL A 297 -13.55 4.00 -0.31
C VAL A 297 -12.59 3.42 0.73
N SER A 298 -12.52 4.04 1.92
CA SER A 298 -11.65 3.58 3.01
C SER A 298 -11.94 2.13 3.42
N ASP A 299 -13.20 1.76 3.61
CA ASP A 299 -13.58 0.40 3.97
C ASP A 299 -13.31 -0.59 2.83
N TYR A 300 -13.60 -0.19 1.60
CA TYR A 300 -13.41 -1.01 0.42
C TYR A 300 -11.93 -1.33 0.21
N ASP A 301 -11.04 -0.32 0.30
CA ASP A 301 -9.60 -0.49 0.14
C ASP A 301 -9.00 -1.31 1.30
N SER A 302 -9.51 -1.12 2.52
CA SER A 302 -9.14 -1.95 3.69
C SER A 302 -9.47 -3.43 3.46
N VAL A 303 -10.70 -3.76 3.07
CA VAL A 303 -11.12 -5.15 2.82
C VAL A 303 -10.35 -5.74 1.63
N CYS A 304 -10.17 -4.97 0.54
CA CYS A 304 -9.44 -5.45 -0.63
C CYS A 304 -7.96 -5.72 -0.31
N SER A 305 -7.29 -4.81 0.38
CA SER A 305 -5.88 -4.98 0.79
C SER A 305 -5.69 -6.23 1.64
N GLN A 306 -6.59 -6.48 2.60
CA GLN A 306 -6.53 -7.67 3.45
C GLN A 306 -6.75 -8.97 2.67
N ARG A 307 -7.69 -8.98 1.71
CA ARG A 307 -7.89 -10.16 0.83
C ARG A 307 -6.66 -10.45 -0.03
N LEU A 308 -5.95 -9.41 -0.45
CA LEU A 308 -4.74 -9.53 -1.23
C LEU A 308 -3.52 -9.90 -0.39
N GLY A 309 -3.58 -9.70 0.94
CA GLY A 309 -2.44 -9.84 1.85
C GLY A 309 -1.33 -8.83 1.58
N TYR A 310 -1.66 -7.70 0.95
CA TYR A 310 -0.68 -6.73 0.47
C TYR A 310 -1.31 -5.33 0.38
N PRO A 311 -0.62 -4.27 0.87
CA PRO A 311 -1.16 -2.92 0.81
C PRO A 311 -1.17 -2.38 -0.63
N THR A 312 -2.23 -1.67 -1.03
CA THR A 312 -2.40 -1.15 -2.39
C THR A 312 -1.59 0.13 -2.66
N ARG A 313 -0.26 0.04 -2.60
CA ARG A 313 0.63 1.23 -2.64
C ARG A 313 1.19 1.58 -4.01
N ASN A 314 1.55 0.56 -4.80
CA ASN A 314 2.16 0.72 -6.12
C ASN A 314 1.10 0.45 -7.20
N LEU A 315 0.63 1.49 -7.87
CA LEU A 315 -0.53 1.40 -8.77
C LEU A 315 -0.18 1.86 -10.19
N LEU A 316 -0.48 1.03 -11.18
CA LEU A 316 -0.50 1.42 -12.58
C LEU A 316 -1.95 1.69 -12.99
N LEU A 317 -2.21 2.91 -13.48
CA LEU A 317 -3.55 3.45 -13.75
C LEU A 317 -4.44 3.57 -12.49
N GLY A 318 -5.71 3.92 -12.66
CA GLY A 318 -6.68 4.13 -11.58
C GLY A 318 -6.84 5.59 -11.18
N TYR A 319 -6.98 5.82 -9.88
CA TYR A 319 -6.91 7.14 -9.24
C TYR A 319 -5.70 7.18 -8.31
N ALA A 320 -5.16 8.38 -8.10
CA ALA A 320 -4.14 8.58 -7.10
C ALA A 320 -4.75 8.44 -5.70
N ASP A 321 -4.01 7.79 -4.81
CA ASP A 321 -4.29 7.75 -3.38
C ASP A 321 -3.63 8.96 -2.73
N TYR A 322 -4.30 10.12 -2.75
CA TYR A 322 -3.76 11.35 -2.18
C TYR A 322 -3.67 11.25 -0.65
N ILE A 323 -2.50 11.57 -0.08
CA ILE A 323 -2.31 11.61 1.38
C ILE A 323 -2.65 12.99 1.94
N GLN A 324 -2.27 14.05 1.21
CA GLN A 324 -2.38 15.42 1.67
C GLN A 324 -3.50 16.15 0.92
N CYS A 325 -3.19 16.78 -0.21
CA CYS A 325 -4.13 17.59 -0.97
C CYS A 325 -4.30 17.09 -2.40
N PHE A 326 -5.40 17.51 -3.01
CA PHE A 326 -5.60 17.33 -4.44
C PHE A 326 -4.60 18.17 -5.23
N VAL A 327 -4.21 17.65 -6.39
CA VAL A 327 -3.32 18.34 -7.33
C VAL A 327 -4.18 19.00 -8.42
N ASP A 328 -4.34 20.33 -8.34
CA ASP A 328 -5.24 21.10 -9.22
C ASP A 328 -4.92 20.90 -10.72
N GLU A 329 -3.65 20.72 -11.08
CA GLU A 329 -3.23 20.45 -12.46
C GLU A 329 -3.88 19.19 -13.06
N VAL A 330 -4.21 18.20 -12.23
CA VAL A 330 -4.91 16.99 -12.65
C VAL A 330 -6.28 17.37 -13.22
N ALA A 331 -7.01 18.26 -12.56
CA ALA A 331 -8.29 18.75 -13.04
C ALA A 331 -8.14 19.71 -14.22
N ASP A 332 -7.27 20.70 -14.10
CA ASP A 332 -7.09 21.76 -15.12
C ASP A 332 -6.69 21.22 -16.49
N ARG A 333 -5.88 20.16 -16.51
CA ARG A 333 -5.38 19.52 -17.73
C ARG A 333 -6.08 18.20 -18.03
N ASN A 334 -7.05 17.79 -17.21
CA ASN A 334 -7.75 16.51 -17.29
C ASN A 334 -6.78 15.32 -17.42
N LEU A 335 -5.75 15.32 -16.58
CA LEU A 335 -4.73 14.25 -16.57
C LEU A 335 -5.32 12.96 -15.99
N ARG A 336 -4.62 11.84 -16.21
CA ARG A 336 -4.92 10.56 -15.57
C ARG A 336 -3.67 10.00 -14.93
N LEU A 337 -3.86 9.29 -13.81
CA LEU A 337 -2.77 8.60 -13.16
C LEU A 337 -2.20 7.58 -14.15
N LEU A 338 -0.91 7.72 -14.42
CA LEU A 338 -0.14 6.74 -15.17
C LEU A 338 0.44 5.73 -14.19
N PHE A 339 1.11 6.21 -13.15
CA PHE A 339 1.77 5.37 -12.16
C PHE A 339 1.80 6.08 -10.80
N GLN A 340 1.63 5.32 -9.73
CA GLN A 340 1.88 5.70 -8.34
C GLN A 340 2.91 4.72 -7.77
N LEU A 341 3.96 5.26 -7.17
CA LEU A 341 5.01 4.50 -6.51
C LEU A 341 5.00 4.85 -5.03
N GLY A 342 4.66 3.89 -4.17
CA GLY A 342 4.66 4.07 -2.74
C GLY A 342 5.98 3.68 -2.09
N SER A 343 6.03 3.91 -0.79
CA SER A 343 7.12 3.39 0.04
C SER A 343 7.01 1.87 0.10
N ASP A 344 8.13 1.19 -0.14
CA ASP A 344 8.21 -0.26 -0.38
C ASP A 344 9.45 -0.87 0.28
N ASP A 345 9.22 -1.78 1.23
CA ASP A 345 10.26 -2.42 2.03
C ASP A 345 11.09 -3.44 1.23
N HIS A 346 10.53 -4.01 0.15
CA HIS A 346 11.26 -4.96 -0.68
C HIS A 346 12.32 -4.26 -1.52
N ALA A 347 12.03 -3.04 -1.99
CA ALA A 347 12.96 -2.18 -2.71
C ALA A 347 13.75 -1.23 -1.81
N GLU A 348 13.49 -1.24 -0.49
CA GLU A 348 14.06 -0.29 0.48
C GLU A 348 13.86 1.17 0.02
N MET A 349 12.69 1.46 -0.55
CA MET A 349 12.27 2.79 -0.97
C MET A 349 11.37 3.39 0.11
N GLY A 350 11.82 4.46 0.76
CA GLY A 350 10.98 5.27 1.64
C GLY A 350 10.68 6.63 0.99
N TRP A 351 9.49 7.18 1.18
CA TRP A 351 9.13 8.52 0.72
C TRP A 351 8.56 9.32 1.89
N GLY A 352 9.42 10.01 2.65
CA GLY A 352 9.03 10.62 3.93
C GLY A 352 8.40 9.59 4.88
N ASP A 353 7.29 9.97 5.54
CA ASP A 353 6.51 9.07 6.41
C ASP A 353 5.51 8.21 5.61
N GLY A 354 6.04 7.25 4.84
CA GLY A 354 5.21 6.27 4.12
C GLY A 354 4.46 6.82 2.89
N GLY A 355 5.02 7.84 2.24
CA GLY A 355 4.41 8.58 1.14
C GLY A 355 4.40 7.88 -0.22
N PHE A 356 3.98 8.66 -1.22
CA PHE A 356 3.86 8.27 -2.62
C PHE A 356 4.49 9.29 -3.57
N LEU A 357 5.07 8.79 -4.65
CA LEU A 357 5.34 9.54 -5.87
C LEU A 357 4.24 9.26 -6.89
N TYR A 358 3.74 10.33 -7.51
CA TYR A 358 2.66 10.23 -8.49
C TYR A 358 3.12 10.71 -9.86
N PHE A 359 2.67 10.03 -10.90
CA PHE A 359 2.96 10.34 -12.29
C PHE A 359 1.65 10.42 -13.06
N TRP A 360 1.27 11.62 -13.50
CA TRP A 360 0.09 11.82 -14.35
C TRP A 360 0.50 12.26 -15.76
N ALA A 361 -0.32 11.88 -16.73
CA ALA A 361 -0.16 12.31 -18.11
C ALA A 361 -1.53 12.48 -18.79
N ASP A 362 -1.55 13.23 -19.90
CA ASP A 362 -2.75 13.34 -20.74
C ASP A 362 -2.98 11.99 -21.44
N PRO A 363 -4.19 11.39 -21.35
CA PRO A 363 -4.50 10.13 -22.01
C PRO A 363 -4.20 10.12 -23.52
N ARG A 364 -4.30 11.28 -24.18
CA ARG A 364 -4.01 11.45 -25.61
C ARG A 364 -2.51 11.36 -25.90
N ASP A 365 -1.68 11.83 -24.99
CA ASP A 365 -0.22 11.77 -25.11
C ASP A 365 0.28 10.37 -24.76
N ILE A 366 -0.28 9.71 -23.74
CA ILE A 366 -0.05 8.28 -23.44
C ILE A 366 -0.36 7.42 -24.69
N ALA A 367 -1.52 7.62 -25.31
CA ALA A 367 -1.92 6.89 -26.52
C ALA A 367 -1.01 7.13 -27.73
N ARG A 368 -0.34 8.29 -27.78
CA ARG A 368 0.66 8.63 -28.81
C ARG A 368 2.08 8.19 -28.43
N ARG A 369 2.27 7.55 -27.28
CA ARG A 369 3.57 7.17 -26.71
C ARG A 369 4.46 8.39 -26.41
N ASP A 370 3.85 9.55 -26.17
CA ASP A 370 4.53 10.78 -25.79
C ASP A 370 4.50 10.93 -24.26
N PHE A 371 5.61 10.57 -23.61
CA PHE A 371 5.77 10.69 -22.16
C PHE A 371 6.63 11.91 -21.76
N THR A 372 6.72 12.91 -22.64
CA THR A 372 7.50 14.14 -22.36
C THR A 372 6.74 15.19 -21.57
N LYS A 373 5.41 15.06 -21.47
CA LYS A 373 4.51 16.00 -20.80
C LYS A 373 3.85 15.35 -19.60
N LEU A 374 4.60 15.29 -18.52
CA LEU A 374 4.16 14.71 -17.26
C LEU A 374 3.76 15.82 -16.28
N HIS A 375 2.93 15.46 -15.33
CA HIS A 375 2.86 16.15 -14.05
C HIS A 375 3.27 15.12 -12.99
N THR A 376 4.16 15.51 -12.09
CA THR A 376 4.64 14.66 -11.00
C THR A 376 4.54 15.40 -9.69
N ASP A 377 4.19 14.67 -8.65
CA ASP A 377 4.05 15.18 -7.30
C ASP A 377 4.54 14.14 -6.29
N PHE A 378 4.82 14.60 -5.08
CA PHE A 378 5.22 13.79 -3.93
C PHE A 378 4.37 14.22 -2.73
N GLN A 379 3.77 13.23 -2.05
CA GLN A 379 3.05 13.47 -0.79
C GLN A 379 3.44 12.40 0.23
N CYS A 380 3.53 12.80 1.51
CA CYS A 380 3.78 11.90 2.63
C CYS A 380 2.90 12.27 3.84
N GLY A 381 2.88 11.37 4.83
CA GLY A 381 2.12 11.53 6.08
C GLY A 381 2.57 12.68 6.96
#